data_AF-A0A8W8M4U6-F1
#
_entry.id   AF-A0A8W8M4U6-F1
#
_cell.length_a   1.000
_cell.length_b   1.000
_cell.length_c   1.000
_cell.angle_alpha   90.00
_cell.angle_beta   90.00
_cell.angle_gamma   90.00
#
_symmetry.space_group_name_H-M   'P 1'
#
loop_
_entity.id
_entity.type
_entity.pdbx_description
1 polymer ?
#
loop_
_entity_poly.entity_id
_entity_poly.type
_entity_poly.pdbx_seq_one_letter_code
_entity_poly.pdbx_strand_id
1 'polypeptide(L)'
;MARAAFEDSWEDNKSFSRPTELLTADDRAQLSLWIGQKCHFELLYKISRDSCCSKKFHQLCDRKGPTVTILYNTDNSSYGGFLSQSWESSGCCIKDQHAFLFTLSYNGVRKPRKFPVTKPNQAAYAHNNLGPTFGEVESELLRGAGQQQNNAVSFLFKKTLMRIPIDLMTFKSKISPTRDTASGTHFFALNGRADFGSAYQRPTVNMNDINNGHMCIFDLEVYSVKATQQVSSSTLYDATIISKPWRQPPLWHEQNLQTLKDFVSNYKPLPDMEISEVNILLVGQINAGKSSFFNTLNSIFRGEISSRACAGTSTHSLTTALRKYKIRNREFGSYLNFRLCDTRGLEGENSMHYHDMQLLLDGYLTDQYKFNPMAHASQRDPGFVSHPSFQDKIHCVAFVVDASAIDVLHADVSKNLLYFRSLIVERGLPHVVYLTKLDKVCPLVDQDVRKIYYSEACKQALEIAADVIGIPRGHVFPVKNYEQETQLQTNVSILALTAMRQTLVFADDYLEDQYELQSDQ
;
A
#
# COMPACT_ATOMS: atom_id res chain seq x y z
N MET A 1 59.05 12.47 32.25
CA MET A 1 57.76 12.75 32.90
C MET A 1 56.75 13.14 31.83
N ALA A 2 55.51 12.71 31.98
CA ALA A 2 54.40 12.87 31.03
C ALA A 2 54.20 14.31 30.50
N ARG A 3 53.72 14.45 29.25
CA ARG A 3 52.36 14.91 28.90
C ARG A 3 52.29 15.42 27.45
N ALA A 4 51.21 15.00 26.78
CA ALA A 4 50.38 15.72 25.80
C ALA A 4 51.07 16.46 24.63
N ALA A 5 50.72 16.03 23.41
CA ALA A 5 50.10 16.86 22.36
C ALA A 5 50.28 16.16 20.99
N PHE A 6 49.24 15.49 20.51
CA PHE A 6 48.95 15.32 19.08
C PHE A 6 47.41 15.18 18.97
N GLU A 7 46.74 16.25 19.41
CA GLU A 7 45.46 16.67 18.86
C GLU A 7 45.75 17.55 17.63
N ASP A 8 44.77 17.62 16.73
CA ASP A 8 44.69 18.44 15.51
C ASP A 8 45.30 17.88 14.21
N SER A 9 44.44 17.18 13.46
CA SER A 9 43.94 17.75 12.20
C SER A 9 42.68 17.00 11.74
N TRP A 10 41.54 17.33 12.35
CA TRP A 10 40.21 16.99 11.85
C TRP A 10 39.32 18.23 11.92
N GLU A 11 39.63 19.28 11.15
CA GLU A 11 38.60 20.23 10.72
C GLU A 11 38.90 20.73 9.29
N ASP A 12 37.81 20.88 8.56
CA ASP A 12 37.62 21.57 7.28
C ASP A 12 38.05 20.90 5.97
N ASN A 13 37.13 20.09 5.43
CA ASN A 13 36.60 20.36 4.10
C ASN A 13 35.14 19.90 3.95
N LYS A 14 34.24 20.87 3.72
CA LYS A 14 32.79 20.71 3.53
C LYS A 14 32.45 19.69 2.43
N SER A 15 31.80 18.57 2.78
CA SER A 15 30.86 17.85 1.90
C SER A 15 30.05 16.80 2.66
N PHE A 16 28.72 16.91 2.58
CA PHE A 16 27.69 15.95 3.02
C PHE A 16 27.89 15.27 4.40
N SER A 17 27.27 15.85 5.42
CA SER A 17 26.90 15.13 6.64
C SER A 17 26.02 13.93 6.29
N ARG A 18 26.63 12.74 6.14
CA ARG A 18 25.84 11.50 6.07
C ARG A 18 25.06 11.37 7.38
N PRO A 19 23.79 10.95 7.34
CA PRO A 19 23.02 10.66 8.54
C PRO A 19 23.79 9.69 9.46
N THR A 20 23.76 9.94 10.76
CA THR A 20 24.32 9.05 11.80
C THR A 20 23.68 7.65 11.76
N GLU A 21 22.46 7.54 11.24
CA GLU A 21 21.71 6.30 10.97
C GLU A 21 21.15 6.33 9.54
N LEU A 22 21.32 5.26 8.78
CA LEU A 22 20.85 5.20 7.38
C LEU A 22 19.38 4.77 7.26
N LEU A 23 18.79 4.26 8.34
CA LEU A 23 17.39 3.85 8.40
C LEU A 23 16.45 5.06 8.50
N THR A 24 15.74 5.35 7.41
CA THR A 24 14.86 6.52 7.28
C THR A 24 13.55 6.37 8.07
N ALA A 25 12.79 7.47 8.22
CA ALA A 25 11.46 7.44 8.84
C ALA A 25 10.49 6.53 8.07
N ASP A 26 10.51 6.59 6.74
CA ASP A 26 9.65 5.78 5.87
C ASP A 26 10.00 4.29 5.95
N ASP A 27 11.28 3.95 6.11
CA ASP A 27 11.71 2.57 6.33
C ASP A 27 11.24 2.07 7.70
N ARG A 28 11.34 2.89 8.75
CA ARG A 28 10.84 2.55 10.10
C ARG A 28 9.33 2.33 10.11
N ALA A 29 8.58 3.18 9.40
CA ALA A 29 7.14 3.03 9.24
C ALA A 29 6.80 1.72 8.51
N GLN A 30 7.49 1.44 7.40
CA GLN A 30 7.30 0.21 6.63
C GLN A 30 7.64 -1.06 7.42
N LEU A 31 8.75 -1.04 8.17
CA LEU A 31 9.15 -2.14 9.02
C LEU A 31 8.15 -2.34 10.17
N SER A 32 7.68 -1.27 10.81
CA SER A 32 6.63 -1.37 11.84
C SER A 32 5.34 -1.98 11.29
N LEU A 33 4.94 -1.58 10.08
CA LEU A 33 3.79 -2.14 9.38
C LEU A 33 3.96 -3.65 9.14
N TRP A 34 5.13 -4.08 8.67
CA TRP A 34 5.40 -5.51 8.42
C TRP A 34 5.54 -6.35 9.68
N ILE A 35 6.02 -5.77 10.78
CA ILE A 35 6.11 -6.40 12.11
C ILE A 35 4.71 -6.51 12.74
N GLY A 36 3.78 -5.64 12.36
CA GLY A 36 2.38 -5.67 12.80
C GLY A 36 2.11 -4.87 14.08
N GLN A 37 3.04 -4.00 14.50
CA GLN A 37 2.87 -3.09 15.63
C GLN A 37 3.80 -1.88 15.52
N LYS A 38 3.47 -0.79 16.22
CA LYS A 38 4.37 0.38 16.31
C LYS A 38 5.65 -0.01 17.06
N CYS A 39 6.78 0.21 16.40
CA CYS A 39 8.07 -0.20 16.91
C CYS A 39 8.97 1.02 17.13
N HIS A 40 9.70 1.00 18.24
CA HIS A 40 10.89 1.81 18.39
C HIS A 40 12.11 0.98 17.98
N PHE A 41 12.93 1.53 17.07
CA PHE A 41 14.14 0.90 16.56
C PHE A 41 15.34 1.59 17.19
N GLU A 42 16.07 0.84 18.02
CA GLU A 42 17.28 1.34 18.69
C GLU A 42 18.50 0.60 18.12
N LEU A 43 19.45 1.36 17.57
CA LEU A 43 20.63 0.82 16.89
C LEU A 43 21.54 0.06 17.85
N LEU A 44 21.67 -1.26 17.65
CA LEU A 44 22.55 -2.12 18.44
C LEU A 44 23.95 -2.20 17.85
N TYR A 45 24.05 -2.45 16.54
CA TYR A 45 25.32 -2.72 15.87
C TYR A 45 25.36 -2.04 14.51
N LYS A 46 26.51 -1.43 14.19
CA LYS A 46 26.78 -0.78 12.91
C LYS A 46 28.22 -1.06 12.51
N ILE A 47 28.47 -1.64 11.34
CA ILE A 47 29.82 -2.16 11.00
C ILE A 47 30.86 -1.06 10.84
N SER A 48 30.46 0.14 10.41
CA SER A 48 31.34 1.31 10.34
C SER A 48 31.73 1.86 11.71
N ARG A 49 30.85 1.71 12.72
CA ARG A 49 31.08 2.14 14.12
C ARG A 49 31.81 1.08 14.95
N ASP A 50 31.36 -0.16 14.85
CA ASP A 50 31.72 -1.24 15.77
C ASP A 50 32.77 -2.19 15.20
N SER A 51 33.26 -1.93 13.98
CA SER A 51 34.05 -2.86 13.16
C SER A 51 33.26 -4.10 12.72
N CYS A 52 33.32 -4.44 11.42
CA CYS A 52 32.68 -5.62 10.86
C CYS A 52 33.26 -6.92 11.44
N CYS A 53 32.72 -7.40 12.58
CA CYS A 53 33.27 -8.51 13.36
C CYS A 53 32.17 -9.32 14.05
N SER A 54 32.15 -10.64 13.84
CA SER A 54 31.11 -11.53 14.39
C SER A 54 31.10 -11.52 15.92
N LYS A 55 32.28 -11.48 16.55
CA LYS A 55 32.43 -11.39 18.00
C LYS A 55 31.76 -10.12 18.55
N LYS A 56 31.92 -8.99 17.86
CA LYS A 56 31.34 -7.72 18.29
C LYS A 56 29.82 -7.69 18.06
N PHE A 57 29.36 -8.25 16.95
CA PHE A 57 27.94 -8.46 16.69
C PHE A 57 27.27 -9.26 17.83
N HIS A 58 27.78 -10.45 18.15
CA HIS A 58 27.21 -11.28 19.21
C HIS A 58 27.29 -10.63 20.60
N GLN A 59 28.36 -9.87 20.89
CA GLN A 59 28.44 -9.08 22.13
C GLN A 59 27.32 -8.05 22.27
N LEU A 60 26.87 -7.45 21.15
CA LEU A 60 25.89 -6.36 21.16
C LEU A 60 24.45 -6.82 20.91
N CYS A 61 24.26 -7.89 20.13
CA CYS A 61 22.97 -8.29 19.60
C CYS A 61 22.38 -9.57 20.22
N ASP A 62 23.18 -10.42 20.87
CA ASP A 62 22.66 -11.63 21.50
C ASP A 62 21.69 -11.29 22.64
N ARG A 63 20.59 -12.05 22.73
CA ARG A 63 19.56 -11.94 23.77
C ARG A 63 18.91 -10.55 23.87
N LYS A 64 18.88 -9.78 22.79
CA LYS A 64 18.25 -8.45 22.72
C LYS A 64 16.78 -8.46 22.29
N GLY A 65 16.18 -9.64 22.11
CA GLY A 65 14.81 -9.77 21.63
C GLY A 65 14.70 -9.60 20.11
N PRO A 66 13.55 -9.14 19.62
CA PRO A 66 13.33 -8.91 18.20
C PRO A 66 14.34 -7.92 17.59
N THR A 67 14.81 -8.20 16.38
CA THR A 67 15.79 -7.34 15.69
C THR A 67 15.50 -7.19 14.20
N VAL A 68 15.91 -6.05 13.63
CA VAL A 68 15.97 -5.82 12.19
C VAL A 68 17.43 -5.66 11.79
N THR A 69 17.87 -6.43 10.80
CA THR A 69 19.18 -6.28 10.13
C THR A 69 18.97 -5.66 8.76
N ILE A 70 19.76 -4.65 8.40
CA ILE A 70 19.70 -3.95 7.10
C ILE A 70 21.10 -3.83 6.52
N LEU A 71 21.23 -4.10 5.23
CA LEU A 71 22.43 -3.90 4.43
C LEU A 71 22.19 -2.75 3.46
N TYR A 72 23.17 -1.85 3.34
CA TYR A 72 23.15 -0.72 2.42
C TYR A 72 24.22 -0.94 1.35
N ASN A 73 23.81 -1.42 0.18
CA ASN A 73 24.71 -1.82 -0.91
C ASN A 73 25.29 -0.58 -1.63
N THR A 74 26.43 -0.74 -2.30
CA THR A 74 27.12 0.37 -3.00
C THR A 74 26.34 0.94 -4.19
N ASP A 75 25.31 0.24 -4.64
CA ASP A 75 24.42 0.61 -5.75
C ASP A 75 23.12 1.33 -5.30
N ASN A 76 23.05 1.74 -4.02
CA ASN A 76 21.86 2.33 -3.39
C ASN A 76 20.66 1.38 -3.23
N SER A 77 20.89 0.07 -3.25
CA SER A 77 19.91 -0.94 -2.83
C SER A 77 20.03 -1.20 -1.33
N SER A 78 18.89 -1.38 -0.66
CA SER A 78 18.86 -1.75 0.75
C SER A 78 17.91 -2.91 1.01
N TYR A 79 18.41 -3.93 1.70
CA TYR A 79 17.72 -5.19 1.93
C TYR A 79 18.16 -5.80 3.25
N GLY A 80 17.42 -6.77 3.76
CA GLY A 80 17.73 -7.33 5.08
C GLY A 80 16.69 -8.31 5.58
N GLY A 81 16.63 -8.46 6.90
CA GLY A 81 15.73 -9.40 7.55
C GLY A 81 15.33 -9.00 8.97
N PHE A 82 14.16 -9.47 9.38
CA PHE A 82 13.60 -9.34 10.71
C PHE A 82 13.54 -10.70 11.40
N LEU A 83 13.94 -10.74 12.67
CA LEU A 83 13.68 -11.83 13.60
C LEU A 83 12.82 -11.31 14.77
N SER A 84 11.78 -12.06 15.11
CA SER A 84 11.03 -11.92 16.35
C SER A 84 11.73 -12.59 17.54
N GLN A 85 12.59 -13.58 17.27
CA GLN A 85 13.40 -14.24 18.28
C GLN A 85 14.74 -13.53 18.49
N SER A 86 15.37 -13.77 19.65
CA SER A 86 16.71 -13.26 19.95
C SER A 86 17.78 -13.99 19.14
N TRP A 87 18.82 -13.25 18.73
CA TRP A 87 20.09 -13.87 18.34
C TRP A 87 20.73 -14.59 19.53
N GLU A 88 21.50 -15.62 19.20
CA GLU A 88 22.29 -16.41 20.14
C GLU A 88 23.65 -16.77 19.51
N SER A 89 24.53 -17.34 20.33
CA SER A 89 25.82 -17.90 19.92
C SER A 89 25.85 -19.43 20.07
N SER A 90 24.70 -20.09 19.95
CA SER A 90 24.51 -21.52 20.24
C SER A 90 25.02 -22.47 19.14
N GLY A 91 25.22 -21.98 17.91
CA GLY A 91 25.54 -22.81 16.75
C GLY A 91 24.34 -23.59 16.20
N CYS A 92 23.12 -23.22 16.61
CA CYS A 92 21.87 -23.88 16.25
C CYS A 92 20.98 -22.98 15.37
N CYS A 93 19.99 -23.60 14.73
CA CYS A 93 18.92 -22.89 14.02
C CYS A 93 17.98 -22.21 15.02
N ILE A 94 17.60 -20.97 14.72
CA ILE A 94 16.58 -20.22 15.44
C ILE A 94 15.24 -20.52 14.77
N LYS A 95 14.30 -21.03 15.56
CA LYS A 95 12.92 -21.23 15.12
C LYS A 95 12.13 -19.94 15.27
N ASP A 96 11.59 -19.40 14.18
CA ASP A 96 10.80 -18.18 14.20
C ASP A 96 9.70 -18.21 13.13
N GLN A 97 8.44 -18.06 13.55
CA GLN A 97 7.27 -18.06 12.66
C GLN A 97 6.95 -16.68 12.09
N HIS A 98 7.51 -15.62 12.68
CA HIS A 98 7.26 -14.23 12.31
C HIS A 98 8.44 -13.58 11.58
N ALA A 99 9.51 -14.35 11.35
CA ALA A 99 10.65 -13.89 10.59
C ALA A 99 10.28 -13.58 9.13
N PHE A 100 10.95 -12.58 8.57
CA PHE A 100 10.83 -12.26 7.15
C PHE A 100 12.10 -11.60 6.63
N LEU A 101 12.38 -11.79 5.34
CA LEU A 101 13.36 -11.00 4.60
C LEU A 101 12.67 -9.85 3.89
N PHE A 102 13.42 -8.83 3.47
CA PHE A 102 12.86 -7.70 2.74
C PHE A 102 13.86 -7.00 1.83
N THR A 103 13.32 -6.26 0.86
CA THR A 103 14.00 -5.16 0.15
C THR A 103 13.26 -3.87 0.48
N LEU A 104 13.96 -2.76 0.66
CA LEU A 104 13.38 -1.43 0.86
C LEU A 104 13.59 -0.54 -0.38
N SER A 105 14.80 -0.59 -0.96
CA SER A 105 15.16 0.11 -2.20
C SER A 105 15.96 -0.80 -3.12
N TYR A 106 15.89 -0.52 -4.42
CA TYR A 106 16.69 -1.18 -5.45
C TYR A 106 17.18 -0.11 -6.44
N ASN A 107 18.50 -0.01 -6.64
CA ASN A 107 19.14 1.02 -7.47
C ASN A 107 18.68 2.45 -7.15
N GLY A 108 18.53 2.77 -5.86
CA GLY A 108 18.07 4.08 -5.38
C GLY A 108 16.57 4.33 -5.50
N VAL A 109 15.80 3.40 -6.08
CA VAL A 109 14.34 3.49 -6.17
C VAL A 109 13.70 2.76 -4.99
N ARG A 110 12.89 3.46 -4.19
CA ARG A 110 12.14 2.86 -3.07
C ARG A 110 11.07 1.90 -3.60
N LYS A 111 11.21 0.62 -3.28
CA LYS A 111 10.29 -0.46 -3.69
C LYS A 111 10.22 -1.53 -2.61
N PRO A 112 9.51 -1.28 -1.50
CA PRO A 112 9.49 -2.18 -0.37
C PRO A 112 8.82 -3.52 -0.73
N ARG A 113 9.48 -4.63 -0.41
CA ARG A 113 8.94 -6.00 -0.58
C ARG A 113 9.26 -6.82 0.66
N LYS A 114 8.28 -7.61 1.10
CA LYS A 114 8.41 -8.55 2.22
C LYS A 114 8.41 -9.98 1.70
N PHE A 115 9.27 -10.81 2.27
CA PHE A 115 9.40 -12.24 1.97
C PHE A 115 9.24 -13.01 3.29
N PRO A 116 8.02 -13.45 3.64
CA PRO A 116 7.75 -14.19 4.87
C PRO A 116 8.52 -15.52 4.94
N VAL A 117 8.84 -15.96 6.15
CA VAL A 117 9.39 -17.30 6.38
C VAL A 117 8.38 -18.38 5.97
N THR A 118 8.85 -19.40 5.25
CA THR A 118 8.04 -20.59 4.88
C THR A 118 8.45 -21.82 5.67
N LYS A 119 9.68 -21.86 6.22
CA LYS A 119 10.18 -22.91 7.10
C LYS A 119 10.62 -22.33 8.45
N PRO A 120 9.68 -22.16 9.40
CA PRO A 120 9.97 -21.50 10.67
C PRO A 120 11.13 -22.11 11.47
N ASN A 121 11.33 -23.44 11.40
CA ASN A 121 12.42 -24.13 12.10
C ASN A 121 13.83 -23.80 11.55
N GLN A 122 13.89 -23.09 10.42
CA GLN A 122 15.12 -22.74 9.69
C GLN A 122 15.18 -21.22 9.47
N ALA A 123 14.52 -20.42 10.31
CA ALA A 123 14.40 -18.98 10.07
C ALA A 123 15.76 -18.27 10.14
N ALA A 124 16.62 -18.63 11.09
CA ALA A 124 17.97 -18.07 11.18
C ALA A 124 18.95 -19.07 11.77
N TYR A 125 20.24 -18.74 11.73
CA TYR A 125 21.31 -19.59 12.24
C TYR A 125 22.30 -18.80 13.10
N ALA A 126 22.50 -19.26 14.34
CA ALA A 126 23.07 -18.47 15.43
C ALA A 126 24.48 -18.93 15.84
N HIS A 127 25.44 -18.88 14.91
CA HIS A 127 26.81 -19.35 15.15
C HIS A 127 27.78 -18.21 15.47
N ASN A 128 28.55 -18.34 16.56
CA ASN A 128 29.45 -17.30 17.11
C ASN A 128 30.47 -16.67 16.13
N ASN A 129 30.83 -17.39 15.06
CA ASN A 129 31.73 -16.91 13.99
C ASN A 129 31.01 -16.21 12.83
N LEU A 130 29.69 -16.11 12.83
CA LEU A 130 28.90 -15.47 11.78
C LEU A 130 28.34 -14.13 12.25
N GLY A 131 28.11 -13.21 11.32
CA GLY A 131 27.20 -12.10 11.52
C GLY A 131 25.74 -12.56 11.46
N PRO A 132 24.77 -11.62 11.37
CA PRO A 132 23.37 -11.96 11.16
C PRO A 132 23.21 -12.92 9.98
N THR A 133 22.55 -14.06 10.21
CA THR A 133 22.36 -15.10 9.19
C THR A 133 20.93 -15.64 9.24
N PHE A 134 20.21 -15.51 8.12
CA PHE A 134 18.84 -15.96 7.91
C PHE A 134 18.83 -17.18 6.98
N GLY A 135 18.01 -18.16 7.29
CA GLY A 135 18.05 -19.47 6.65
C GLY A 135 18.97 -20.46 7.37
N GLU A 136 19.12 -21.66 6.81
CA GLU A 136 19.92 -22.75 7.36
C GLU A 136 21.32 -22.77 6.75
N VAL A 137 22.36 -22.90 7.60
CA VAL A 137 23.74 -23.14 7.18
C VAL A 137 24.10 -24.60 7.47
N GLU A 138 24.54 -25.34 6.47
CA GLU A 138 25.04 -26.70 6.67
C GLU A 138 26.36 -26.68 7.47
N SER A 139 26.42 -27.48 8.54
CA SER A 139 27.47 -27.40 9.58
C SER A 139 28.91 -27.61 9.10
N GLU A 140 29.12 -28.17 7.91
CA GLU A 140 30.46 -28.47 7.36
C GLU A 140 31.25 -27.22 6.93
N LEU A 141 30.59 -26.10 6.58
CA LEU A 141 31.24 -24.84 6.18
C LEU A 141 31.91 -24.06 7.34
N LEU A 142 31.57 -24.40 8.59
CA LEU A 142 32.12 -23.73 9.77
C LEU A 142 33.49 -24.29 10.18
N ARG A 143 33.81 -25.53 9.78
CA ARG A 143 35.09 -26.21 9.99
C ARG A 143 36.11 -25.80 8.91
N GLY A 144 36.57 -24.55 8.94
CA GLY A 144 37.66 -24.11 8.05
C GLY A 144 39.04 -24.31 8.67
N ALA A 145 39.91 -25.03 7.96
CA ALA A 145 41.37 -25.07 8.10
C ALA A 145 41.96 -25.75 9.36
N GLY A 146 41.99 -27.09 9.35
CA GLY A 146 42.77 -27.88 10.29
C GLY A 146 42.99 -29.30 9.80
N GLN A 147 44.04 -29.48 9.01
CA GLN A 147 44.75 -30.71 8.63
C GLN A 147 44.79 -30.98 7.12
N GLN A 148 46.02 -30.90 6.60
CA GLN A 148 46.43 -31.35 5.29
C GLN A 148 46.10 -32.84 5.12
N GLN A 149 45.35 -33.21 4.09
CA GLN A 149 45.66 -34.39 3.28
C GLN A 149 45.26 -34.16 1.82
N ASN A 150 46.23 -34.38 0.94
CA ASN A 150 46.07 -34.42 -0.50
C ASN A 150 45.11 -35.56 -0.88
N ASN A 151 44.15 -35.29 -1.78
CA ASN A 151 43.73 -36.13 -2.90
C ASN A 151 42.47 -35.52 -3.56
N ALA A 152 42.11 -36.01 -4.75
CA ALA A 152 41.06 -35.55 -5.67
C ALA A 152 39.66 -35.20 -5.08
N VAL A 153 39.45 -35.47 -3.79
CA VAL A 153 38.33 -35.05 -2.96
C VAL A 153 38.21 -33.51 -2.88
N SER A 154 39.31 -32.75 -2.96
CA SER A 154 39.25 -31.27 -2.92
C SER A 154 38.60 -30.65 -4.18
N PHE A 155 38.69 -31.33 -5.33
CA PHE A 155 38.04 -30.88 -6.58
C PHE A 155 36.55 -31.24 -6.62
N LEU A 156 36.18 -32.39 -6.03
CA LEU A 156 34.78 -32.76 -5.78
C LEU A 156 34.13 -31.83 -4.74
N PHE A 157 34.82 -31.46 -3.67
CA PHE A 157 34.35 -30.46 -2.69
C PHE A 157 34.07 -29.09 -3.33
N LYS A 158 34.88 -28.67 -4.31
CA LYS A 158 34.60 -27.43 -5.06
C LYS A 158 33.37 -27.50 -5.97
N LYS A 159 33.03 -28.69 -6.49
CA LYS A 159 31.84 -28.90 -7.35
C LYS A 159 30.54 -29.09 -6.56
N THR A 160 30.62 -29.59 -5.33
CA THR A 160 29.46 -29.77 -4.42
C THR A 160 29.05 -28.47 -3.70
N LEU A 161 29.80 -27.38 -3.83
CA LEU A 161 29.39 -26.03 -3.37
C LEU A 161 28.13 -25.48 -4.08
N MET A 162 27.59 -26.18 -5.09
CA MET A 162 26.36 -25.81 -5.79
C MET A 162 25.07 -26.25 -5.06
N ARG A 163 24.72 -25.54 -3.99
CA ARG A 163 23.36 -25.43 -3.36
C ARG A 163 23.35 -25.82 -1.89
N ILE A 164 23.93 -24.98 -1.05
CA ILE A 164 23.52 -24.94 0.36
C ILE A 164 22.43 -23.87 0.45
N PRO A 165 21.25 -24.19 1.02
CA PRO A 165 20.07 -23.34 0.98
C PRO A 165 20.09 -22.23 2.05
N ILE A 166 21.06 -21.30 1.99
CA ILE A 166 21.10 -20.13 2.86
C ILE A 166 20.46 -18.93 2.16
N ASP A 167 19.40 -18.37 2.74
CA ASP A 167 18.73 -17.21 2.16
C ASP A 167 19.54 -15.92 2.30
N LEU A 168 20.12 -15.65 3.47
CA LEU A 168 20.98 -14.47 3.69
C LEU A 168 22.05 -14.73 4.75
N MET A 169 23.30 -14.89 4.34
CA MET A 169 24.48 -14.86 5.21
C MET A 169 25.19 -13.52 5.02
N THR A 170 25.36 -12.76 6.09
CA THR A 170 26.01 -11.43 6.00
C THR A 170 27.52 -11.56 5.88
N PHE A 171 28.21 -12.01 6.93
CA PHE A 171 29.67 -12.18 6.93
C PHE A 171 30.12 -13.25 7.94
N LYS A 172 31.37 -13.70 7.80
CA LYS A 172 32.06 -14.60 8.75
C LYS A 172 33.33 -13.95 9.26
N SER A 173 33.61 -14.12 10.55
CA SER A 173 34.79 -13.60 11.25
C SER A 173 34.87 -12.06 11.21
N LYS A 174 36.04 -11.48 10.90
CA LYS A 174 36.28 -10.04 10.83
C LYS A 174 36.60 -9.62 9.40
N ILE A 175 35.93 -8.58 8.92
CA ILE A 175 36.17 -7.96 7.60
C ILE A 175 36.73 -6.56 7.84
N SER A 176 37.77 -6.20 7.09
CA SER A 176 38.32 -4.84 7.09
C SER A 176 37.66 -4.03 5.97
N PRO A 177 37.41 -2.72 6.15
CA PRO A 177 36.89 -1.89 5.09
C PRO A 177 37.90 -1.80 3.94
N THR A 178 37.39 -1.87 2.72
CA THR A 178 38.12 -1.63 1.49
C THR A 178 37.94 -0.17 1.08
N ARG A 179 38.98 0.45 0.51
CA ARG A 179 38.89 1.79 -0.07
C ARG A 179 38.86 1.67 -1.59
N ASP A 180 37.84 2.23 -2.21
CA ASP A 180 37.87 2.45 -3.65
C ASP A 180 38.86 3.58 -3.97
N THR A 181 39.86 3.26 -4.78
CA THR A 181 40.93 4.19 -5.15
C THR A 181 40.45 5.29 -6.09
N ALA A 182 39.37 5.07 -6.86
CA ALA A 182 38.83 6.03 -7.80
C ALA A 182 37.89 7.04 -7.13
N SER A 183 36.93 6.57 -6.32
CA SER A 183 35.96 7.44 -5.64
C SER A 183 36.41 7.90 -4.25
N GLY A 184 37.46 7.30 -3.69
CA GLY A 184 37.90 7.53 -2.32
C GLY A 184 36.96 6.97 -1.25
N THR A 185 35.84 6.33 -1.66
CA THR A 185 34.81 5.83 -0.74
C THR A 185 35.24 4.53 -0.07
N HIS A 186 34.83 4.36 1.18
CA HIS A 186 35.01 3.13 1.93
C HIS A 186 33.77 2.24 1.82
N PHE A 187 33.99 0.95 1.59
CA PHE A 187 32.94 -0.07 1.56
C PHE A 187 33.45 -1.37 2.20
N PHE A 188 32.55 -2.29 2.51
CA PHE A 188 32.87 -3.62 3.02
C PHE A 188 32.47 -4.66 1.96
N ALA A 189 33.46 -5.40 1.46
CA ALA A 189 33.21 -6.58 0.64
C ALA A 189 32.92 -7.76 1.58
N LEU A 190 31.64 -8.00 1.85
CA LEU A 190 31.26 -9.10 2.75
C LEU A 190 31.50 -10.46 2.08
N ASN A 191 31.94 -11.44 2.87
CA ASN A 191 32.17 -12.83 2.45
C ASN A 191 30.93 -13.72 2.62
N GLY A 192 29.74 -13.13 2.51
CA GLY A 192 28.45 -13.77 2.65
C GLY A 192 27.76 -14.06 1.31
N ARG A 193 26.45 -14.35 1.37
CA ARG A 193 25.60 -14.55 0.19
C ARG A 193 24.12 -14.22 0.48
N ALA A 194 23.34 -13.93 -0.55
CA ALA A 194 21.91 -13.63 -0.45
C ALA A 194 21.08 -14.38 -1.51
N ASP A 195 20.70 -15.63 -1.26
CA ASP A 195 19.94 -16.47 -2.20
C ASP A 195 18.51 -16.78 -1.70
N PHE A 196 17.66 -15.75 -1.62
CA PHE A 196 16.30 -15.87 -1.07
C PHE A 196 15.53 -17.04 -1.71
N GLY A 197 14.84 -17.84 -0.89
CA GLY A 197 13.88 -18.83 -1.37
C GLY A 197 14.12 -20.27 -0.91
N SER A 198 14.88 -20.49 0.17
CA SER A 198 15.03 -21.79 0.81
C SER A 198 14.22 -21.95 2.09
N ALA A 199 14.39 -21.04 3.05
CA ALA A 199 13.58 -20.96 4.27
C ALA A 199 12.53 -19.85 4.20
N TYR A 200 12.66 -18.93 3.24
CA TYR A 200 11.74 -17.80 3.01
C TYR A 200 10.98 -17.94 1.69
N GLN A 201 9.91 -17.16 1.52
CA GLN A 201 9.12 -17.16 0.29
C GLN A 201 10.03 -16.83 -0.89
N ARG A 202 10.06 -17.73 -1.88
CA ARG A 202 10.85 -17.53 -3.10
C ARG A 202 10.30 -16.33 -3.88
N PRO A 203 11.11 -15.30 -4.14
CA PRO A 203 10.67 -14.20 -4.98
C PRO A 203 10.50 -14.69 -6.43
N THR A 204 9.60 -14.07 -7.19
CA THR A 204 9.55 -14.22 -8.66
C THR A 204 10.74 -13.58 -9.38
N VAL A 205 11.60 -12.90 -8.61
CA VAL A 205 12.79 -12.17 -9.01
C VAL A 205 14.04 -12.87 -8.47
N ASN A 206 15.18 -12.78 -9.14
CA ASN A 206 16.41 -13.49 -8.77
C ASN A 206 17.33 -12.64 -7.87
N MET A 207 18.47 -13.19 -7.42
CA MET A 207 19.44 -12.49 -6.55
C MET A 207 19.94 -11.15 -7.13
N ASN A 208 20.09 -11.05 -8.46
CA ASN A 208 20.50 -9.79 -9.08
C ASN A 208 19.45 -8.70 -8.84
N ASP A 209 18.17 -9.06 -8.78
CA ASP A 209 17.07 -8.12 -8.54
C ASP A 209 16.96 -7.67 -7.07
N ILE A 210 17.83 -8.17 -6.18
CA ILE A 210 17.87 -7.87 -4.75
C ILE A 210 19.12 -7.05 -4.41
N ASN A 211 20.30 -7.51 -4.86
CA ASN A 211 21.59 -6.91 -4.51
C ASN A 211 22.56 -6.78 -5.68
N ASN A 212 22.05 -6.80 -6.92
CA ASN A 212 22.84 -6.80 -8.16
C ASN A 212 23.94 -7.89 -8.20
N GLY A 213 23.75 -8.99 -7.46
CA GLY A 213 24.65 -10.13 -7.45
C GLY A 213 25.90 -9.94 -6.59
N HIS A 214 26.00 -8.87 -5.78
CA HIS A 214 27.17 -8.61 -4.93
C HIS A 214 26.80 -8.18 -3.50
N MET A 215 27.76 -8.32 -2.58
CA MET A 215 27.62 -7.89 -1.17
C MET A 215 28.68 -6.85 -0.77
N CYS A 216 28.95 -5.92 -1.69
CA CYS A 216 29.75 -4.73 -1.44
C CYS A 216 28.86 -3.64 -0.82
N ILE A 217 28.96 -3.43 0.49
CA ILE A 217 28.05 -2.55 1.21
C ILE A 217 28.77 -1.33 1.79
N PHE A 218 28.09 -0.20 1.88
CA PHE A 218 28.56 0.95 2.66
C PHE A 218 28.42 0.69 4.16
N ASP A 219 27.33 0.05 4.57
CA ASP A 219 27.09 -0.27 5.97
C ASP A 219 26.10 -1.42 6.15
N LEU A 220 26.14 -1.99 7.35
CA LEU A 220 25.18 -2.96 7.87
C LEU A 220 24.80 -2.51 9.27
N GLU A 221 23.51 -2.33 9.48
CA GLU A 221 22.93 -1.89 10.74
C GLU A 221 22.00 -2.96 11.31
N VAL A 222 22.07 -3.18 12.62
CA VAL A 222 21.16 -4.06 13.37
C VAL A 222 20.49 -3.23 14.45
N TYR A 223 19.16 -3.20 14.42
CA TYR A 223 18.31 -2.48 15.36
C TYR A 223 17.61 -3.48 16.28
N SER A 224 17.57 -3.19 17.58
CA SER A 224 16.59 -3.81 18.47
C SER A 224 15.22 -3.23 18.19
N VAL A 225 14.21 -4.10 18.18
CA VAL A 225 12.82 -3.72 18.00
C VAL A 225 12.13 -3.82 19.34
N LYS A 226 11.83 -2.66 19.91
CA LYS A 226 11.07 -2.55 21.15
C LYS A 226 9.64 -2.15 20.80
N ALA A 227 8.68 -2.94 21.26
CA ALA A 227 7.30 -2.47 21.32
C ALA A 227 7.28 -1.20 22.15
N THR A 228 6.68 -0.12 21.64
CA THR A 228 6.44 1.06 22.46
C THR A 228 5.42 0.68 23.54
N GLN A 229 5.86 0.51 24.79
CA GLN A 229 4.96 0.26 25.91
C GLN A 229 4.10 1.52 26.16
N GLN A 230 2.81 1.42 25.87
CA GLN A 230 1.77 2.08 26.63
C GLN A 230 1.17 1.07 27.62
N VAL A 231 0.68 1.58 28.74
CA VAL A 231 0.15 0.87 29.91
C VAL A 231 -0.84 -0.25 29.53
N SER A 232 -0.80 -1.34 30.30
CA SER A 232 -1.56 -2.59 30.18
C SER A 232 -3.04 -2.47 29.78
N SER A 233 -3.42 -3.05 28.64
CA SER A 233 -4.33 -4.23 28.52
C SER A 233 -4.83 -4.41 27.07
N SER A 234 -4.43 -5.52 26.41
CA SER A 234 -5.24 -6.36 25.52
C SER A 234 -6.27 -5.69 24.56
N THR A 235 -5.87 -5.27 23.36
CA THR A 235 -6.79 -5.18 22.20
C THR A 235 -6.06 -5.07 20.86
N LEU A 236 -6.66 -5.69 19.84
CA LEU A 236 -6.46 -5.47 18.41
C LEU A 236 -6.32 -3.99 18.05
N TYR A 237 -5.54 -3.70 16.98
CA TYR A 237 -5.51 -2.42 16.24
C TYR A 237 -5.90 -1.21 17.07
N ASP A 238 -4.93 -0.62 17.78
CA ASP A 238 -5.23 0.37 18.80
C ASP A 238 -6.08 1.49 18.21
N ALA A 239 -7.27 1.52 18.76
CA ALA A 239 -8.40 2.29 18.38
C ALA A 239 -8.27 3.67 19.02
N THR A 240 -7.16 4.36 18.71
CA THR A 240 -6.91 5.70 19.21
C THR A 240 -7.95 6.64 18.61
N ILE A 241 -9.00 6.87 19.40
CA ILE A 241 -9.95 7.94 19.20
C ILE A 241 -9.23 9.24 19.57
N ILE A 242 -9.02 10.13 18.60
CA ILE A 242 -8.58 11.50 18.87
C ILE A 242 -9.73 12.28 19.55
N SER A 243 -9.40 13.12 20.53
CA SER A 243 -10.42 13.81 21.35
C SER A 243 -11.25 14.85 20.58
N LYS A 244 -10.71 15.38 19.48
CA LYS A 244 -11.40 16.26 18.54
C LYS A 244 -11.51 15.55 17.18
N PRO A 245 -12.64 15.67 16.47
CA PRO A 245 -12.78 15.01 15.20
C PRO A 245 -11.83 15.62 14.16
N TRP A 246 -11.19 14.79 13.33
CA TRP A 246 -10.23 15.24 12.32
C TRP A 246 -10.89 15.95 11.13
N ARG A 247 -12.22 15.86 11.03
CA ARG A 247 -13.10 16.65 10.17
C ARG A 247 -14.45 16.76 10.86
N GLN A 248 -15.15 17.87 10.67
CA GLN A 248 -16.49 18.05 11.22
C GLN A 248 -17.40 16.88 10.81
N PRO A 249 -17.91 16.09 11.77
CA PRO A 249 -18.79 14.97 11.47
C PRO A 249 -20.16 15.50 11.02
N PRO A 250 -20.89 14.75 10.19
CA PRO A 250 -22.28 15.06 9.90
C PRO A 250 -23.12 14.93 11.18
N LEU A 251 -24.29 15.56 11.18
CA LEU A 251 -25.23 15.45 12.29
C LEU A 251 -25.88 14.06 12.31
N TRP A 252 -25.62 13.28 13.37
CA TRP A 252 -26.04 11.87 13.49
C TRP A 252 -27.45 11.71 14.05
N HIS A 253 -28.46 12.28 13.39
CA HIS A 253 -29.85 12.17 13.82
C HIS A 253 -30.82 12.08 12.63
N GLU A 254 -32.02 11.59 12.90
CA GLU A 254 -33.03 11.28 11.88
C GLU A 254 -33.46 12.51 11.07
N GLN A 255 -33.57 13.70 11.69
CA GLN A 255 -33.90 14.93 10.97
C GLN A 255 -32.84 15.29 9.90
N ASN A 256 -31.56 15.04 10.16
CA ASN A 256 -30.50 15.28 9.18
C ASN A 256 -30.52 14.23 8.08
N LEU A 257 -30.81 12.97 8.42
CA LEU A 257 -31.05 11.92 7.42
C LEU A 257 -32.20 12.33 6.49
N GLN A 258 -33.32 12.82 7.02
CA GLN A 258 -34.44 13.26 6.22
C GLN A 258 -34.06 14.47 5.35
N THR A 259 -33.34 15.46 5.91
CA THR A 259 -32.85 16.62 5.15
C THR A 259 -31.98 16.19 3.96
N LEU A 260 -31.06 15.24 4.17
CA LEU A 260 -30.21 14.70 3.11
C LEU A 260 -31.02 13.89 2.08
N LYS A 261 -31.97 13.07 2.53
CA LYS A 261 -32.89 12.33 1.65
C LYS A 261 -33.72 13.27 0.79
N ASP A 262 -34.25 14.33 1.37
CA ASP A 262 -35.07 15.32 0.67
C ASP A 262 -34.23 16.08 -0.36
N PHE A 263 -33.02 16.50 0.00
CA PHE A 263 -32.10 17.13 -0.95
C PHE A 263 -31.83 16.22 -2.15
N VAL A 264 -31.42 14.98 -1.91
CA VAL A 264 -31.07 14.04 -2.99
C VAL A 264 -32.31 13.61 -3.80
N SER A 265 -33.49 13.52 -3.17
CA SER A 265 -34.75 13.20 -3.85
C SER A 265 -35.25 14.32 -4.75
N ASN A 266 -35.11 15.56 -4.30
CA ASN A 266 -35.61 16.74 -4.98
C ASN A 266 -34.57 17.41 -5.88
N TYR A 267 -33.34 16.89 -5.91
CA TYR A 267 -32.29 17.34 -6.81
C TYR A 267 -32.78 17.37 -8.26
N LYS A 268 -32.51 18.49 -8.94
CA LYS A 268 -32.75 18.69 -10.36
C LYS A 268 -31.49 19.32 -10.95
N PRO A 269 -30.95 18.77 -12.05
CA PRO A 269 -29.85 19.43 -12.77
C PRO A 269 -30.22 20.85 -13.19
N LEU A 270 -29.21 21.66 -13.50
CA LEU A 270 -29.39 23.02 -13.98
C LEU A 270 -30.42 23.09 -15.12
N PRO A 271 -31.56 23.79 -14.94
CA PRO A 271 -32.66 23.79 -15.92
C PRO A 271 -32.24 24.25 -17.31
N ASP A 272 -31.30 25.19 -17.39
CA ASP A 272 -30.83 25.80 -18.62
C ASP A 272 -30.00 24.86 -19.51
N MET A 273 -29.49 23.76 -18.94
CA MET A 273 -28.74 22.75 -19.69
C MET A 273 -29.62 21.73 -20.41
N GLU A 274 -30.95 21.79 -20.22
CA GLU A 274 -31.94 20.87 -20.81
C GLU A 274 -31.68 19.37 -20.55
N ILE A 275 -30.87 19.02 -19.55
CA ILE A 275 -30.65 17.62 -19.14
C ILE A 275 -31.61 17.22 -18.03
N SER A 276 -32.18 16.02 -18.13
CA SER A 276 -33.10 15.51 -17.10
C SER A 276 -32.41 14.79 -15.95
N GLU A 277 -31.16 14.38 -16.12
CA GLU A 277 -30.38 13.69 -15.10
C GLU A 277 -28.87 13.79 -15.33
N VAL A 278 -28.10 13.87 -14.25
CA VAL A 278 -26.62 13.81 -14.32
C VAL A 278 -26.11 12.38 -14.26
N ASN A 279 -25.02 12.09 -14.97
CA ASN A 279 -24.35 10.79 -14.95
C ASN A 279 -23.09 10.84 -14.08
N ILE A 280 -23.06 10.04 -13.02
CA ILE A 280 -21.93 9.94 -12.09
C ILE A 280 -21.22 8.60 -12.34
N LEU A 281 -19.95 8.65 -12.74
CA LEU A 281 -19.15 7.46 -13.01
C LEU A 281 -18.46 6.93 -11.75
N LEU A 282 -18.59 5.65 -11.47
CA LEU A 282 -17.89 4.97 -10.38
C LEU A 282 -16.68 4.21 -10.94
N VAL A 283 -15.46 4.63 -10.59
CA VAL A 283 -14.20 4.02 -11.07
C VAL A 283 -13.38 3.54 -9.88
N GLY A 284 -12.74 2.37 -9.96
CA GLY A 284 -11.95 1.86 -8.84
C GLY A 284 -11.53 0.40 -8.98
N GLN A 285 -10.65 -0.05 -8.08
CA GLN A 285 -10.14 -1.44 -8.04
C GLN A 285 -11.25 -2.49 -7.93
N ILE A 286 -10.91 -3.76 -8.24
CA ILE A 286 -11.79 -4.89 -7.94
C ILE A 286 -12.09 -4.90 -6.44
N ASN A 287 -13.33 -5.25 -6.08
CA ASN A 287 -13.79 -5.31 -4.69
C ASN A 287 -13.76 -3.97 -3.93
N ALA A 288 -13.55 -2.83 -4.59
CA ALA A 288 -13.59 -1.50 -3.94
C ALA A 288 -14.96 -1.14 -3.37
N GLY A 289 -16.03 -1.81 -3.80
CA GLY A 289 -17.40 -1.52 -3.36
C GLY A 289 -18.18 -0.55 -4.25
N LYS A 290 -17.86 -0.46 -5.55
CA LYS A 290 -18.62 0.35 -6.53
C LYS A 290 -20.09 -0.08 -6.62
N SER A 291 -20.33 -1.34 -6.97
CA SER A 291 -21.67 -1.93 -7.03
C SER A 291 -22.37 -1.94 -5.67
N SER A 292 -21.61 -2.14 -4.58
CA SER A 292 -22.12 -2.07 -3.20
C SER A 292 -22.59 -0.66 -2.82
N PHE A 293 -21.93 0.38 -3.31
CA PHE A 293 -22.35 1.76 -3.08
C PHE A 293 -23.68 2.07 -3.78
N PHE A 294 -23.85 1.61 -5.03
CA PHE A 294 -25.15 1.67 -5.70
C PHE A 294 -26.24 0.94 -4.88
N ASN A 295 -25.97 -0.30 -4.44
CA ASN A 295 -26.92 -1.06 -3.64
C ASN A 295 -27.26 -0.33 -2.32
N THR A 296 -26.29 0.36 -1.73
CA THR A 296 -26.48 1.16 -0.51
C THR A 296 -27.48 2.29 -0.75
N LEU A 297 -27.28 3.11 -1.78
CA LEU A 297 -28.21 4.18 -2.12
C LEU A 297 -29.58 3.65 -2.54
N ASN A 298 -29.60 2.59 -3.37
CA ASN A 298 -30.84 1.94 -3.77
C ASN A 298 -31.64 1.45 -2.55
N SER A 299 -30.97 0.90 -1.53
CA SER A 299 -31.63 0.45 -0.30
C SER A 299 -32.23 1.61 0.49
N ILE A 300 -31.52 2.75 0.58
CA ILE A 300 -31.98 3.95 1.29
C ILE A 300 -33.30 4.50 0.71
N PHE A 301 -33.39 4.60 -0.62
CA PHE A 301 -34.57 5.12 -1.32
C PHE A 301 -35.67 4.07 -1.55
N ARG A 302 -35.33 2.79 -1.37
CA ARG A 302 -36.29 1.69 -1.35
C ARG A 302 -36.94 1.51 0.03
N GLY A 303 -36.25 1.90 1.10
CA GLY A 303 -36.68 1.69 2.49
C GLY A 303 -36.33 0.30 3.06
N GLU A 304 -35.64 -0.55 2.30
CA GLU A 304 -35.24 -1.90 2.70
C GLU A 304 -33.91 -2.29 2.04
N ILE A 305 -33.15 -3.18 2.68
CA ILE A 305 -31.89 -3.69 2.14
C ILE A 305 -32.13 -4.38 0.80
N SER A 306 -31.31 -4.04 -0.19
CA SER A 306 -31.46 -4.50 -1.57
C SER A 306 -30.12 -4.80 -2.24
N SER A 307 -30.10 -5.79 -3.12
CA SER A 307 -28.93 -6.17 -3.91
C SER A 307 -29.32 -6.31 -5.38
N ARG A 308 -29.41 -5.18 -6.08
CA ARG A 308 -29.78 -5.14 -7.51
C ARG A 308 -28.57 -5.17 -8.43
N ALA A 309 -27.45 -4.57 -8.01
CA ALA A 309 -26.16 -4.79 -8.67
C ALA A 309 -25.49 -6.02 -8.07
N CYS A 310 -24.81 -6.80 -8.91
CA CYS A 310 -24.06 -7.96 -8.47
C CYS A 310 -22.84 -7.48 -7.67
N ALA A 311 -22.89 -7.64 -6.35
CA ALA A 311 -21.82 -7.29 -5.43
C ALA A 311 -21.38 -8.55 -4.66
N GLY A 312 -20.06 -8.72 -4.49
CA GLY A 312 -19.47 -9.89 -3.83
C GLY A 312 -17.95 -9.83 -3.88
N THR A 313 -17.30 -10.79 -3.23
CA THR A 313 -15.83 -10.92 -3.24
C THR A 313 -15.41 -11.93 -4.29
N SER A 314 -14.55 -11.53 -5.22
CA SER A 314 -14.01 -12.40 -6.27
C SER A 314 -12.58 -11.99 -6.63
N THR A 315 -11.80 -12.92 -7.18
CA THR A 315 -10.45 -12.65 -7.72
C THR A 315 -10.49 -11.82 -9.00
N HIS A 316 -11.60 -11.88 -9.74
CA HIS A 316 -11.87 -11.08 -10.95
C HIS A 316 -13.11 -10.22 -10.76
N SER A 317 -13.20 -9.11 -11.49
CA SER A 317 -14.33 -8.19 -11.43
C SER A 317 -15.63 -8.89 -11.83
N LEU A 318 -16.58 -8.90 -10.89
CA LEU A 318 -17.94 -9.41 -11.05
C LEU A 318 -18.73 -8.57 -12.06
N THR A 319 -18.50 -7.25 -12.05
CA THR A 319 -19.03 -6.35 -13.08
C THR A 319 -18.19 -6.53 -14.34
N THR A 320 -18.77 -7.12 -15.37
CA THR A 320 -18.13 -7.38 -16.68
C THR A 320 -18.58 -6.42 -17.78
N ALA A 321 -19.63 -5.63 -17.51
CA ALA A 321 -20.18 -4.64 -18.43
C ALA A 321 -20.42 -3.31 -17.71
N LEU A 322 -20.39 -2.20 -18.44
CA LEU A 322 -20.87 -0.90 -17.94
C LEU A 322 -22.34 -1.03 -17.55
N ARG A 323 -22.70 -0.58 -16.34
CA ARG A 323 -24.09 -0.54 -15.90
C ARG A 323 -24.50 0.87 -15.51
N LYS A 324 -25.50 1.45 -16.17
CA LYS A 324 -26.07 2.76 -15.84
C LYS A 324 -27.33 2.57 -15.00
N TYR A 325 -27.21 2.67 -13.69
CA TYR A 325 -28.31 2.43 -12.77
C TYR A 325 -29.11 3.69 -12.47
N LYS A 326 -30.42 3.59 -12.66
CA LYS A 326 -31.40 4.53 -12.09
C LYS A 326 -31.89 4.04 -10.72
N ILE A 327 -32.00 4.96 -9.78
CA ILE A 327 -32.54 4.72 -8.45
C ILE A 327 -33.97 5.24 -8.41
N ARG A 328 -34.89 4.38 -7.97
CA ARG A 328 -36.31 4.74 -7.81
C ARG A 328 -36.55 5.11 -6.36
N ASN A 329 -37.11 6.29 -6.12
CA ASN A 329 -37.65 6.63 -4.82
C ASN A 329 -39.02 5.95 -4.68
N ARG A 330 -39.14 5.01 -3.73
CA ARG A 330 -40.40 4.28 -3.52
C ARG A 330 -41.49 5.11 -2.88
N GLU A 331 -41.13 6.13 -2.13
CA GLU A 331 -42.06 7.02 -1.44
C GLU A 331 -42.82 7.89 -2.45
N PHE A 332 -42.10 8.52 -3.39
CA PHE A 332 -42.70 9.38 -4.42
C PHE A 332 -43.03 8.66 -5.74
N GLY A 333 -42.59 7.40 -5.90
CA GLY A 333 -42.81 6.58 -7.09
C GLY A 333 -41.99 7.00 -8.32
N SER A 334 -41.25 8.10 -8.26
CA SER A 334 -40.39 8.66 -9.31
C SER A 334 -38.94 8.14 -9.25
N TYR A 335 -38.19 8.37 -10.32
CA TYR A 335 -36.75 8.15 -10.34
C TYR A 335 -36.01 9.42 -9.91
N LEU A 336 -34.84 9.23 -9.30
CA LEU A 336 -33.92 10.33 -9.00
C LEU A 336 -33.31 10.88 -10.29
N ASN A 337 -33.01 12.17 -10.31
CA ASN A 337 -32.44 12.86 -11.48
C ASN A 337 -30.92 12.71 -11.58
N PHE A 338 -30.41 11.52 -11.25
CA PHE A 338 -29.03 11.14 -11.51
C PHE A 338 -28.92 9.63 -11.75
N ARG A 339 -27.86 9.24 -12.48
CA ARG A 339 -27.50 7.84 -12.73
C ARG A 339 -26.14 7.53 -12.12
N LEU A 340 -26.02 6.33 -11.53
CA LEU A 340 -24.73 5.78 -11.16
C LEU A 340 -24.26 4.82 -12.24
N CYS A 341 -23.16 5.18 -12.90
CA CYS A 341 -22.52 4.40 -13.93
C CYS A 341 -21.44 3.51 -13.27
N ASP A 342 -21.77 2.25 -13.01
CA ASP A 342 -20.87 1.26 -12.43
C ASP A 342 -20.01 0.60 -13.52
N THR A 343 -18.69 0.62 -13.34
CA THR A 343 -17.75 0.03 -14.30
C THR A 343 -17.15 -1.28 -13.80
N ARG A 344 -16.57 -2.05 -14.73
CA ARG A 344 -15.62 -3.11 -14.37
C ARG A 344 -14.53 -2.54 -13.47
N GLY A 345 -14.10 -3.33 -12.48
CA GLY A 345 -12.97 -2.96 -11.63
C GLY A 345 -11.67 -2.86 -12.42
N LEU A 346 -10.84 -1.88 -12.07
CA LEU A 346 -9.50 -1.77 -12.66
C LEU A 346 -8.66 -2.95 -12.15
N GLU A 347 -8.22 -3.79 -13.10
CA GLU A 347 -7.28 -4.91 -12.89
C GLU A 347 -5.94 -4.54 -13.53
N GLY A 348 -4.87 -5.30 -13.31
CA GLY A 348 -3.56 -5.08 -13.95
C GLY A 348 -3.64 -5.23 -15.48
N GLU A 349 -3.19 -6.38 -16.01
CA GLU A 349 -3.15 -6.62 -17.46
C GLU A 349 -4.54 -6.75 -18.13
N ASN A 350 -5.61 -6.98 -17.35
CA ASN A 350 -7.00 -7.11 -17.84
C ASN A 350 -7.85 -5.85 -17.60
N SER A 351 -7.21 -4.69 -17.44
CA SER A 351 -7.94 -3.42 -17.28
C SER A 351 -8.68 -2.99 -18.55
N MET A 352 -9.57 -2.02 -18.38
CA MET A 352 -10.20 -1.30 -19.48
C MET A 352 -9.12 -0.66 -20.37
N HIS A 353 -9.28 -0.74 -21.69
CA HIS A 353 -8.36 -0.10 -22.61
C HIS A 353 -8.41 1.43 -22.46
N TYR A 354 -7.28 2.12 -22.56
CA TYR A 354 -7.20 3.58 -22.33
C TYR A 354 -8.08 4.40 -23.26
N HIS A 355 -8.28 3.95 -24.49
CA HIS A 355 -9.21 4.58 -25.43
C HIS A 355 -10.68 4.46 -24.98
N ASP A 356 -11.06 3.30 -24.43
CA ASP A 356 -12.44 3.08 -23.95
C ASP A 356 -12.77 3.97 -22.75
N MET A 357 -11.76 4.34 -21.95
CA MET A 357 -11.93 5.30 -20.85
C MET A 357 -12.37 6.68 -21.36
N GLN A 358 -11.81 7.13 -22.49
CA GLN A 358 -12.18 8.40 -23.13
C GLN A 358 -13.60 8.31 -23.69
N LEU A 359 -13.87 7.26 -24.46
CA LEU A 359 -15.19 7.01 -25.04
C LEU A 359 -16.29 6.92 -23.97
N LEU A 360 -15.97 6.31 -22.82
CA LEU A 360 -16.85 6.22 -21.66
C LEU A 360 -17.17 7.60 -21.07
N LEU A 361 -16.16 8.44 -20.86
CA LEU A 361 -16.33 9.80 -20.33
C LEU A 361 -17.17 10.67 -21.28
N ASP A 362 -16.94 10.53 -22.57
CA ASP A 362 -17.57 11.33 -23.62
C ASP A 362 -18.95 10.81 -24.05
N GLY A 363 -19.46 9.75 -23.41
CA GLY A 363 -20.84 9.26 -23.60
C GLY A 363 -21.04 8.29 -24.77
N TYR A 364 -19.97 7.85 -25.44
CA TYR A 364 -20.03 6.94 -26.59
C TYR A 364 -20.47 5.51 -26.23
N LEU A 365 -20.50 5.14 -24.94
CA LEU A 365 -20.83 3.78 -24.49
C LEU A 365 -22.19 3.73 -23.76
N THR A 366 -23.09 2.84 -24.20
CA THR A 366 -24.42 2.66 -23.60
C THR A 366 -24.41 1.76 -22.35
N ASP A 367 -25.54 1.70 -21.64
CA ASP A 367 -25.76 0.65 -20.63
C ASP A 367 -25.51 -0.74 -21.24
N GLN A 368 -24.91 -1.62 -20.44
CA GLN A 368 -24.56 -3.01 -20.77
C GLN A 368 -23.44 -3.20 -21.80
N TYR A 369 -22.73 -2.14 -22.17
CA TYR A 369 -21.53 -2.26 -23.00
C TYR A 369 -20.49 -3.15 -22.30
N LYS A 370 -19.99 -4.18 -23.00
CA LYS A 370 -19.01 -5.14 -22.48
C LYS A 370 -17.61 -4.72 -22.91
N PHE A 371 -16.76 -4.39 -21.95
CA PHE A 371 -15.37 -4.04 -22.22
C PHE A 371 -14.60 -5.26 -22.71
N ASN A 372 -13.82 -5.08 -23.78
CA ASN A 372 -12.90 -6.10 -24.28
C ASN A 372 -11.47 -5.69 -23.92
N PRO A 373 -10.75 -6.43 -23.05
CA PRO A 373 -9.36 -6.10 -22.73
C PRO A 373 -8.41 -6.16 -23.93
N MET A 374 -8.78 -6.90 -24.98
CA MET A 374 -7.91 -7.17 -26.15
C MET A 374 -8.17 -6.22 -27.33
N ALA A 375 -9.26 -5.44 -27.32
CA ALA A 375 -9.60 -4.53 -28.40
C ALA A 375 -10.37 -3.32 -27.86
N HIS A 376 -10.12 -2.15 -28.42
CA HIS A 376 -10.85 -0.94 -28.07
C HIS A 376 -12.23 -0.92 -28.73
N ALA A 377 -13.14 -0.17 -28.11
CA ALA A 377 -14.49 0.03 -28.59
C ALA A 377 -14.50 0.70 -29.97
N SER A 378 -15.35 0.18 -30.87
CA SER A 378 -15.49 0.68 -32.23
C SER A 378 -16.95 0.98 -32.58
N GLN A 379 -17.18 1.79 -33.61
CA GLN A 379 -18.52 2.10 -34.14
C GLN A 379 -19.32 0.86 -34.57
N ARG A 380 -18.65 -0.29 -34.78
CA ARG A 380 -19.30 -1.55 -35.15
C ARG A 380 -19.78 -2.35 -33.95
N ASP A 381 -19.35 -1.96 -32.74
CA ASP A 381 -19.65 -2.71 -31.54
C ASP A 381 -21.09 -2.44 -31.07
N PRO A 382 -21.82 -3.48 -30.63
CA PRO A 382 -23.11 -3.29 -29.99
C PRO A 382 -23.00 -2.39 -28.75
N GLY A 383 -23.76 -1.30 -28.73
CA GLY A 383 -23.76 -0.33 -27.63
C GLY A 383 -22.80 0.85 -27.80
N PHE A 384 -22.20 1.03 -28.98
CA PHE A 384 -21.51 2.25 -29.36
C PHE A 384 -22.50 3.31 -29.87
N VAL A 385 -22.38 4.55 -29.38
CA VAL A 385 -23.19 5.71 -29.76
C VAL A 385 -22.36 6.60 -30.68
N SER A 386 -22.75 6.78 -31.94
CA SER A 386 -21.92 7.53 -32.91
C SER A 386 -21.81 9.04 -32.60
N HIS A 387 -22.87 9.63 -32.05
CA HIS A 387 -22.94 11.06 -31.74
C HIS A 387 -23.62 11.25 -30.38
N PRO A 388 -22.88 11.10 -29.26
CA PRO A 388 -23.44 11.29 -27.93
C PRO A 388 -23.89 12.74 -27.73
N SER A 389 -25.06 12.90 -27.11
CA SER A 389 -25.54 14.21 -26.66
C SER A 389 -24.84 14.62 -25.35
N PHE A 390 -25.01 15.87 -24.91
CA PHE A 390 -24.51 16.28 -23.60
C PHE A 390 -25.09 15.43 -22.46
N GLN A 391 -26.36 15.01 -22.57
CA GLN A 391 -27.01 14.12 -21.60
C GLN A 391 -26.33 12.74 -21.49
N ASP A 392 -25.63 12.27 -22.53
CA ASP A 392 -24.98 10.95 -22.54
C ASP A 392 -23.61 10.97 -21.84
N LYS A 393 -23.00 12.16 -21.72
CA LYS A 393 -21.67 12.37 -21.13
C LYS A 393 -21.66 12.11 -19.63
N ILE A 394 -20.47 11.85 -19.10
CA ILE A 394 -20.26 11.84 -17.65
C ILE A 394 -20.18 13.29 -17.16
N HIS A 395 -20.83 13.55 -16.02
CA HIS A 395 -20.91 14.89 -15.43
C HIS A 395 -20.11 14.99 -14.13
N CYS A 396 -19.79 13.86 -13.49
CA CYS A 396 -18.93 13.80 -12.31
C CYS A 396 -18.33 12.39 -12.16
N VAL A 397 -17.14 12.26 -11.60
CA VAL A 397 -16.49 10.96 -11.36
C VAL A 397 -16.21 10.74 -9.88
N ALA A 398 -16.63 9.59 -9.35
CA ALA A 398 -16.26 9.12 -8.03
C ALA A 398 -15.27 7.96 -8.12
N PHE A 399 -14.05 8.20 -7.64
CA PHE A 399 -13.06 7.16 -7.42
C PHE A 399 -13.42 6.37 -6.17
N VAL A 400 -13.82 5.11 -6.32
CA VAL A 400 -14.15 4.20 -5.22
C VAL A 400 -12.90 3.44 -4.81
N VAL A 401 -12.44 3.68 -3.58
CA VAL A 401 -11.15 3.21 -3.07
C VAL A 401 -11.36 2.39 -1.79
N ASP A 402 -10.74 1.22 -1.71
CA ASP A 402 -10.79 0.33 -0.54
C ASP A 402 -9.77 0.78 0.51
N ALA A 403 -10.25 1.33 1.63
CA ALA A 403 -9.38 1.82 2.70
C ALA A 403 -8.53 0.72 3.35
N SER A 404 -9.01 -0.53 3.37
CA SER A 404 -8.30 -1.66 3.97
C SER A 404 -7.11 -2.16 3.14
N ALA A 405 -7.05 -1.75 1.87
CA ALA A 405 -6.03 -2.16 0.91
C ALA A 405 -5.29 -0.98 0.27
N ILE A 406 -5.51 0.25 0.74
CA ILE A 406 -4.98 1.47 0.12
C ILE A 406 -3.44 1.53 0.17
N ASP A 407 -2.84 1.03 1.25
CA ASP A 407 -1.39 1.00 1.44
C ASP A 407 -0.67 -0.01 0.54
N VAL A 408 -1.42 -0.98 0.00
CA VAL A 408 -0.90 -2.10 -0.80
C VAL A 408 -1.45 -2.08 -2.23
N LEU A 409 -1.91 -0.91 -2.69
CA LEU A 409 -2.45 -0.75 -4.03
C LEU A 409 -1.41 -1.14 -5.09
N HIS A 410 -1.77 -2.06 -5.98
CA HIS A 410 -0.87 -2.53 -7.03
C HIS A 410 -0.48 -1.37 -7.96
N ALA A 411 0.79 -1.29 -8.37
CA ALA A 411 1.32 -0.18 -9.16
C ALA A 411 0.52 0.08 -10.45
N ASP A 412 0.07 -0.99 -11.13
CA ASP A 412 -0.74 -0.85 -12.34
C ASP A 412 -2.12 -0.23 -12.07
N VAL A 413 -2.72 -0.56 -10.92
CA VAL A 413 -4.02 0.03 -10.52
C VAL A 413 -3.83 1.51 -10.21
N SER A 414 -2.78 1.88 -9.47
CA SER A 414 -2.43 3.29 -9.21
C SER A 414 -2.18 4.05 -10.52
N LYS A 415 -1.43 3.46 -11.45
CA LYS A 415 -1.16 4.04 -12.78
C LYS A 415 -2.46 4.26 -13.56
N ASN A 416 -3.37 3.28 -13.56
CA ASN A 416 -4.65 3.40 -14.26
C ASN A 416 -5.56 4.46 -13.63
N LEU A 417 -5.60 4.57 -12.30
CA LEU A 417 -6.35 5.61 -11.60
C LEU A 417 -5.82 7.02 -11.94
N LEU A 418 -4.49 7.20 -11.92
CA LEU A 418 -3.84 8.46 -12.28
C LEU A 418 -4.05 8.83 -13.75
N TYR A 419 -4.00 7.83 -14.65
CA TYR A 419 -4.32 8.05 -16.06
C TYR A 419 -5.78 8.48 -16.24
N PHE A 420 -6.73 7.78 -15.60
CA PHE A 420 -8.14 8.15 -15.64
C PHE A 420 -8.36 9.58 -15.10
N ARG A 421 -7.68 9.93 -14.00
CA ARG A 421 -7.69 11.30 -13.48
C ARG A 421 -7.20 12.31 -14.50
N SER A 422 -6.14 12.02 -15.25
CA SER A 422 -5.63 12.96 -16.27
C SER A 422 -6.68 13.27 -17.33
N LEU A 423 -7.43 12.26 -17.79
CA LEU A 423 -8.52 12.42 -18.76
C LEU A 423 -9.71 13.21 -18.20
N ILE A 424 -9.99 13.05 -16.91
CA ILE A 424 -11.04 13.78 -16.18
C ILE A 424 -10.67 15.27 -16.10
N VAL A 425 -9.43 15.57 -15.67
CA VAL A 425 -8.94 16.94 -15.52
C VAL A 425 -8.89 17.65 -16.87
N GLU A 426 -8.47 16.98 -17.93
CA GLU A 426 -8.48 17.51 -19.31
C GLU A 426 -9.88 17.96 -19.76
N ARG A 427 -10.93 17.30 -19.27
CA ARG A 427 -12.34 17.61 -19.58
C ARG A 427 -12.97 18.60 -18.61
N GLY A 428 -12.23 19.10 -17.61
CA GLY A 428 -12.79 19.93 -16.55
C GLY A 428 -13.78 19.19 -15.64
N LEU A 429 -13.78 17.85 -15.66
CA LEU A 429 -14.77 17.08 -14.93
C LEU A 429 -14.49 17.10 -13.41
N PRO A 430 -15.52 17.35 -12.59
CA PRO A 430 -15.40 17.28 -11.15
C PRO A 430 -15.21 15.82 -10.75
N HIS A 431 -14.37 15.61 -9.73
CA HIS A 431 -14.10 14.28 -9.23
C HIS A 431 -13.85 14.24 -7.73
N VAL A 432 -14.30 13.14 -7.13
CA VAL A 432 -14.28 12.87 -5.69
C VAL A 432 -13.72 11.48 -5.41
N VAL A 433 -13.39 11.19 -4.16
CA VAL A 433 -13.09 9.82 -3.71
C VAL A 433 -14.15 9.35 -2.74
N TYR A 434 -14.69 8.16 -2.98
CA TYR A 434 -15.48 7.41 -2.02
C TYR A 434 -14.58 6.36 -1.36
N LEU A 435 -14.19 6.64 -0.12
CA LEU A 435 -13.32 5.77 0.65
C LEU A 435 -14.16 4.77 1.44
N THR A 436 -14.15 3.52 0.97
CA THR A 436 -14.98 2.42 1.50
C THR A 436 -14.21 1.56 2.50
N LYS A 437 -14.93 0.69 3.22
CA LYS A 437 -14.38 -0.34 4.12
C LYS A 437 -13.52 0.19 5.28
N LEU A 438 -13.82 1.39 5.76
CA LEU A 438 -13.17 1.96 6.95
C LEU A 438 -13.50 1.19 8.23
N ASP A 439 -14.63 0.48 8.24
CA ASP A 439 -15.00 -0.54 9.24
C ASP A 439 -13.96 -1.67 9.35
N LYS A 440 -13.32 -2.05 8.23
CA LYS A 440 -12.25 -3.07 8.22
C LYS A 440 -10.89 -2.50 8.62
N VAL A 441 -10.72 -1.18 8.54
CA VAL A 441 -9.51 -0.47 8.99
C VAL A 441 -9.53 -0.25 10.50
N CYS A 442 -10.70 0.06 11.07
CA CYS A 442 -10.84 0.39 12.49
C CYS A 442 -12.01 -0.39 13.13
N PRO A 443 -11.74 -1.32 14.07
CA PRO A 443 -12.80 -2.10 14.73
C PRO A 443 -13.86 -1.26 15.44
N LEU A 444 -13.52 -0.04 15.91
CA LEU A 444 -14.52 0.86 16.50
C LEU A 444 -15.52 1.39 15.47
N VAL A 445 -15.11 1.52 14.21
CA VAL A 445 -16.00 1.95 13.12
C VAL A 445 -16.96 0.83 12.75
N ASP A 446 -16.50 -0.42 12.80
CA ASP A 446 -17.34 -1.60 12.64
C ASP A 446 -18.46 -1.64 13.69
N GLN A 447 -18.12 -1.34 14.95
CA GLN A 447 -19.08 -1.25 16.05
C GLN A 447 -19.98 0.00 15.98
N ASP A 448 -19.39 1.16 15.68
CA ASP A 448 -20.09 2.44 15.61
C ASP A 448 -19.47 3.33 14.53
N VAL A 449 -20.15 3.42 13.39
CA VAL A 449 -19.71 4.18 12.23
C VAL A 449 -19.43 5.67 12.52
N ARG A 450 -20.03 6.23 13.59
CA ARG A 450 -19.77 7.62 14.01
C ARG A 450 -18.32 7.85 14.41
N LYS A 451 -17.60 6.79 14.78
CA LYS A 451 -16.18 6.84 15.17
C LYS A 451 -15.23 7.08 14.01
N ILE A 452 -15.70 7.04 12.75
CA ILE A 452 -14.87 7.34 11.56
C ILE A 452 -14.10 8.66 11.75
N TYR A 453 -14.80 9.72 12.14
CA TYR A 453 -14.23 11.08 12.28
C TYR A 453 -13.31 11.25 13.49
N TYR A 454 -13.22 10.23 14.33
CA TYR A 454 -12.41 10.23 15.54
C TYR A 454 -11.29 9.20 15.47
N SER A 455 -11.29 8.29 14.49
CA SER A 455 -10.24 7.29 14.34
C SER A 455 -9.05 7.87 13.58
N GLU A 456 -7.87 7.83 14.20
CA GLU A 456 -6.62 8.22 13.54
C GLU A 456 -6.30 7.33 12.33
N ALA A 457 -6.62 6.03 12.41
CA ALA A 457 -6.43 5.11 11.29
C ALA A 457 -7.33 5.49 10.09
N CYS A 458 -8.57 5.90 10.35
CA CYS A 458 -9.46 6.38 9.28
C CYS A 458 -8.97 7.69 8.66
N LYS A 459 -8.39 8.59 9.48
CA LYS A 459 -7.77 9.83 9.00
C LYS A 459 -6.58 9.54 8.09
N GLN A 460 -5.69 8.63 8.49
CA GLN A 460 -4.52 8.24 7.71
C GLN A 460 -4.93 7.60 6.38
N ALA A 461 -5.87 6.65 6.40
CA ALA A 461 -6.39 6.04 5.18
C ALA A 461 -6.96 7.10 4.20
N LEU A 462 -7.61 8.14 4.74
CA LEU A 462 -8.09 9.27 3.96
C LEU A 462 -6.97 10.11 3.38
N GLU A 463 -5.93 10.42 4.15
CA GLU A 463 -4.76 11.17 3.68
C GLU A 463 -4.04 10.43 2.55
N ILE A 464 -3.85 9.11 2.71
CA ILE A 464 -3.21 8.28 1.69
C ILE A 464 -4.08 8.22 0.43
N ALA A 465 -5.40 8.05 0.56
CA ALA A 465 -6.29 8.08 -0.60
C ALA A 465 -6.26 9.44 -1.33
N ALA A 466 -6.23 10.54 -0.57
CA ALA A 466 -6.10 11.89 -1.14
C ALA A 466 -4.79 12.04 -1.91
N ASP A 467 -3.67 11.56 -1.36
CA ASP A 467 -2.35 11.69 -1.97
C ASP A 467 -2.18 10.75 -3.18
N VAL A 468 -2.69 9.51 -3.11
CA VAL A 468 -2.65 8.51 -4.21
C VAL A 468 -3.43 9.00 -5.44
N ILE A 469 -4.64 9.53 -5.23
CA ILE A 469 -5.43 10.08 -6.34
C ILE A 469 -4.94 11.49 -6.68
N GLY A 470 -4.37 12.21 -5.71
CA GLY A 470 -3.84 13.58 -5.80
C GLY A 470 -4.91 14.66 -5.81
N ILE A 471 -5.93 14.52 -4.96
CA ILE A 471 -7.05 15.47 -4.83
C ILE A 471 -7.07 16.14 -3.45
N PRO A 472 -7.79 17.26 -3.28
CA PRO A 472 -7.96 17.87 -1.97
C PRO A 472 -8.58 16.89 -0.97
N ARG A 473 -8.09 16.88 0.27
CA ARG A 473 -8.61 16.02 1.36
C ARG A 473 -10.12 16.22 1.56
N GLY A 474 -10.63 17.44 1.35
CA GLY A 474 -12.05 17.76 1.42
C GLY A 474 -12.91 17.03 0.38
N HIS A 475 -12.32 16.53 -0.71
CA HIS A 475 -13.01 15.79 -1.78
C HIS A 475 -12.95 14.26 -1.57
N VAL A 476 -12.38 13.80 -0.45
CA VAL A 476 -12.41 12.39 -0.04
C VAL A 476 -13.52 12.19 0.98
N PHE A 477 -14.52 11.39 0.65
CA PHE A 477 -15.68 11.12 1.50
C PHE A 477 -15.62 9.71 2.07
N PRO A 478 -15.60 9.55 3.40
CA PRO A 478 -15.71 8.24 4.01
C PRO A 478 -17.14 7.70 3.82
N VAL A 479 -17.24 6.47 3.31
CA VAL A 479 -18.53 5.79 3.09
C VAL A 479 -18.47 4.38 3.66
N LYS A 480 -19.57 3.94 4.25
CA LYS A 480 -19.79 2.54 4.64
C LYS A 480 -20.94 2.00 3.79
N ASN A 481 -20.70 0.89 3.12
CA ASN A 481 -21.73 0.21 2.34
C ASN A 481 -22.48 -0.78 3.25
N TYR A 482 -23.76 -1.02 2.96
CA TYR A 482 -24.47 -2.14 3.58
C TYR A 482 -23.88 -3.46 3.07
N GLU A 483 -23.44 -4.31 3.99
CA GLU A 483 -22.81 -5.61 3.68
C GLU A 483 -23.40 -6.72 4.56
N GLN A 484 -23.41 -6.52 5.88
CA GLN A 484 -23.88 -7.50 6.86
C GLN A 484 -25.24 -7.12 7.47
N GLU A 485 -25.65 -5.87 7.33
CA GLU A 485 -26.88 -5.35 7.91
C GLU A 485 -28.10 -5.90 7.18
N THR A 486 -29.09 -6.34 7.96
CA THR A 486 -30.40 -6.75 7.46
C THR A 486 -31.43 -5.62 7.47
N GLN A 487 -31.10 -4.50 8.11
CA GLN A 487 -31.96 -3.32 8.25
C GLN A 487 -31.17 -2.05 7.97
N LEU A 488 -31.86 -1.01 7.51
CA LEU A 488 -31.25 0.31 7.30
C LEU A 488 -30.80 0.91 8.64
N GLN A 489 -29.62 1.48 8.65
CA GLN A 489 -29.06 2.20 9.78
C GLN A 489 -28.96 3.69 9.44
N THR A 490 -29.43 4.55 10.35
CA THR A 490 -29.45 6.01 10.15
C THR A 490 -28.06 6.56 9.83
N ASN A 491 -27.04 6.16 10.60
CA ASN A 491 -25.69 6.70 10.45
C ASN A 491 -24.99 6.24 9.15
N VAL A 492 -25.19 4.99 8.73
CA VAL A 492 -24.67 4.49 7.44
C VAL A 492 -25.31 5.26 6.28
N SER A 493 -26.62 5.49 6.36
CA SER A 493 -27.36 6.26 5.36
C SER A 493 -26.90 7.72 5.28
N ILE A 494 -26.64 8.35 6.43
CA ILE A 494 -26.12 9.73 6.50
C ILE A 494 -24.78 9.84 5.77
N LEU A 495 -23.85 8.89 5.94
CA LEU A 495 -22.56 8.94 5.24
C LEU A 495 -22.72 8.86 3.71
N ALA A 496 -23.49 7.88 3.24
CA ALA A 496 -23.71 7.70 1.81
C ALA A 496 -24.39 8.91 1.17
N LEU A 497 -25.41 9.48 1.83
CA LEU A 497 -26.13 10.65 1.32
C LEU A 497 -25.33 11.95 1.46
N THR A 498 -24.46 12.08 2.47
CA THR A 498 -23.54 13.23 2.58
C THR A 498 -22.57 13.25 1.41
N ALA A 499 -21.98 12.09 1.07
CA ALA A 499 -21.12 11.95 -0.09
C ALA A 499 -21.87 12.28 -1.39
N MET A 500 -23.07 11.73 -1.58
CA MET A 500 -23.89 12.01 -2.76
C MET A 500 -24.31 13.48 -2.88
N ARG A 501 -24.71 14.12 -1.79
CA ARG A 501 -25.05 15.55 -1.79
C ARG A 501 -23.89 16.37 -2.35
N GLN A 502 -22.67 16.13 -1.87
CA GLN A 502 -21.51 16.89 -2.33
C GLN A 502 -21.15 16.58 -3.79
N THR A 503 -21.27 15.32 -4.22
CA THR A 503 -21.07 14.92 -5.61
C THR A 503 -22.06 15.56 -6.57
N LEU A 504 -23.32 15.70 -6.17
CA LEU A 504 -24.35 16.38 -6.95
C LEU A 504 -24.08 17.89 -7.05
N VAL A 505 -23.68 18.53 -5.95
CA VAL A 505 -23.27 19.94 -5.96
C VAL A 505 -22.10 20.16 -6.92
N PHE A 506 -21.08 19.31 -6.88
CA PHE A 506 -19.96 19.43 -7.82
C PHE A 506 -20.36 19.15 -9.27
N ALA A 507 -21.36 18.29 -9.50
CA ALA A 507 -21.89 18.11 -10.84
C ALA A 507 -22.58 19.38 -11.33
N ASP A 508 -23.32 20.10 -10.47
CA ASP A 508 -23.93 21.38 -10.81
C ASP A 508 -22.89 22.45 -11.13
N ASP A 509 -21.80 22.56 -10.35
CA ASP A 509 -20.68 23.49 -10.64
C ASP A 509 -20.17 23.27 -12.07
N TYR A 510 -20.02 22.02 -12.50
CA TYR A 510 -19.62 21.68 -13.87
C TYR A 510 -20.69 22.04 -14.90
N LEU A 511 -21.97 21.85 -14.59
CA LEU A 511 -23.06 22.25 -15.50
C LEU A 511 -23.08 23.76 -15.71
N GLU A 512 -22.86 24.54 -14.65
CA GLU A 512 -22.75 26.00 -14.70
C GLU A 512 -21.57 26.42 -15.59
N ASP A 513 -20.37 25.86 -15.37
CA ASP A 513 -19.19 26.12 -16.20
C ASP A 513 -19.45 25.81 -17.69
N GLN A 514 -20.13 24.70 -17.99
CA GLN A 514 -20.46 24.33 -19.37
C GLN A 514 -21.52 25.23 -19.99
N TYR A 515 -22.48 25.73 -19.21
CA TYR A 515 -23.47 26.69 -19.67
C TYR A 515 -22.82 28.02 -20.03
N GLU A 516 -21.94 28.54 -19.18
CA GLU A 516 -21.21 29.79 -19.42
C GLU A 516 -20.37 29.70 -20.72
N LEU A 517 -19.65 28.59 -20.90
CA LEU A 517 -18.86 28.33 -22.11
C LEU A 517 -19.70 28.26 -23.40
N GLN A 518 -20.96 27.81 -23.31
CA GLN A 518 -21.89 27.79 -24.44
C GLN A 518 -22.48 29.17 -24.72
N SER A 519 -22.66 29.98 -23.68
CA SER A 519 -23.23 31.34 -23.80
C SER A 519 -22.25 32.37 -24.36
N ASP A 520 -20.94 32.14 -24.20
CA ASP A 520 -19.87 32.99 -24.74
C ASP A 520 -19.49 32.67 -26.21
N GLN A 521 -20.06 31.62 -26.80
CA GLN A 521 -19.88 31.19 -28.20
C GLN A 521 -21.04 31.64 -29.08
#